data_AF-A0A5R2MYQ9-F1
#
_entry.id   AF-A0A5R2MYQ9-F1
#
_cell.length_a   1.000
_cell.length_b   1.000
_cell.length_c   1.000
_cell.angle_alpha   90.00
_cell.angle_beta   90.00
_cell.angle_gamma   90.00
#
_symmetry.space_group_name_H-M   'P 1'
#
loop_
_entity.id
_entity.type
_entity.pdbx_description
1 polymer ?
#
loop_
_entity_poly.entity_id
_entity_poly.type
_entity_poly.pdbx_seq_one_letter_code
_entity_poly.pdbx_strand_id
1 'polypeptide(L)'
;APYDPLADDIINALAPPSREHWFGTDQIGRDVFSRVIVGSRDILTVAPLATLLATVAGTALGLLTGYFRGIVDDVVSRILEAFMAIPVVIVALLAIVALGTSKTTVIIVIGLSFAPIIARTV
;
A
#
# COMPACT_ATOMS: atom_id res chain seq x y z
N ALA A 1 -11.61 -0.54 -19.71
CA ALA A 1 -12.12 -1.84 -19.28
C ALA A 1 -13.09 -2.29 -20.36
N PRO A 2 -12.86 -3.45 -21.00
CA PRO A 2 -13.70 -3.91 -22.11
C PRO A 2 -15.13 -4.26 -21.68
N TYR A 3 -15.35 -4.62 -20.41
CA TYR A 3 -16.66 -4.89 -19.83
C TYR A 3 -16.91 -4.03 -18.58
N ASP A 4 -18.17 -3.97 -18.14
CA ASP A 4 -18.52 -3.38 -16.85
C ASP A 4 -17.94 -4.24 -15.70
N PRO A 5 -17.06 -3.69 -14.84
CA PRO A 5 -16.41 -4.44 -13.76
C PRO A 5 -17.38 -4.95 -12.68
N LEU A 6 -18.62 -4.45 -12.62
CA LEU A 6 -19.62 -4.84 -11.62
C LEU A 6 -20.78 -5.65 -12.23
N ALA A 7 -20.80 -5.86 -13.54
CA ALA A 7 -21.84 -6.66 -14.18
C ALA A 7 -21.67 -8.15 -13.87
N ASP A 8 -22.71 -8.75 -13.32
CA ASP A 8 -22.75 -10.17 -12.98
C ASP A 8 -23.18 -11.00 -14.20
N ASP A 9 -22.52 -12.14 -14.42
CA ASP A 9 -22.88 -13.12 -15.46
C ASP A 9 -22.70 -14.55 -14.94
N ILE A 10 -23.70 -15.02 -14.20
CA ILE A 10 -23.66 -16.33 -13.52
C ILE A 10 -23.42 -17.48 -14.51
N ILE A 11 -23.82 -17.35 -15.78
CA ILE A 11 -23.64 -18.39 -16.80
C ILE A 11 -22.15 -18.59 -17.07
N ASN A 12 -21.38 -17.51 -17.06
CA ASN A 12 -19.94 -17.52 -17.28
C ASN A 12 -19.15 -17.49 -15.97
N ALA A 13 -19.70 -17.95 -14.84
CA ALA A 13 -18.96 -18.00 -13.57
C ALA A 13 -17.75 -18.96 -13.63
N LEU A 14 -16.62 -18.56 -13.04
CA LEU A 14 -15.38 -19.34 -12.99
C LEU A 14 -14.87 -19.78 -14.38
N ALA A 15 -15.16 -19.01 -15.43
CA ALA A 15 -14.69 -19.28 -16.77
C ALA A 15 -13.16 -19.07 -16.86
N PRO A 16 -12.42 -19.97 -17.53
CA PRO A 16 -10.99 -19.80 -17.72
C PRO A 16 -10.68 -18.61 -18.64
N PRO A 17 -9.43 -18.12 -18.67
CA PRO A 17 -8.99 -17.08 -19.60
C PRO A 17 -9.35 -17.38 -21.06
N SER A 18 -9.93 -16.40 -21.75
CA SER A 18 -10.36 -16.48 -23.15
C SER A 18 -10.16 -15.14 -23.88
N ARG A 19 -10.42 -15.11 -25.20
CA ARG A 19 -10.36 -13.86 -25.98
C ARG A 19 -11.41 -12.84 -25.56
N GLU A 20 -12.53 -13.33 -25.04
CA GLU A 20 -13.61 -12.51 -24.48
C GLU A 20 -13.22 -12.07 -23.06
N HIS A 21 -12.81 -12.99 -22.19
CA HIS A 21 -12.38 -12.70 -20.83
C HIS A 21 -10.88 -12.95 -20.65
N TRP A 22 -10.05 -11.92 -20.86
CA TRP A 22 -8.58 -12.10 -20.93
C TRP A 22 -7.98 -12.74 -19.69
N PHE A 23 -8.54 -12.48 -18.51
CA PHE A 23 -8.13 -13.07 -17.23
C PHE A 23 -9.16 -14.08 -16.69
N GLY A 24 -10.17 -14.44 -17.48
CA GLY A 24 -11.32 -15.21 -17.03
C GLY A 24 -12.29 -14.39 -16.18
N THR A 25 -13.20 -15.08 -15.51
CA THR A 25 -14.25 -14.49 -14.67
C THR A 25 -14.15 -14.96 -13.22
N ASP A 26 -14.72 -14.18 -12.29
CA ASP A 26 -14.80 -14.57 -10.89
C ASP A 26 -16.00 -15.49 -10.57
N GLN A 27 -16.25 -15.75 -9.28
CA GLN A 27 -17.29 -16.66 -8.79
C GLN A 27 -18.72 -16.28 -9.19
N ILE A 28 -18.92 -15.04 -9.65
CA ILE A 28 -20.22 -14.51 -10.08
C ILE A 28 -20.18 -14.01 -11.53
N GLY A 29 -19.13 -14.40 -12.28
CA GLY A 29 -19.03 -14.13 -13.71
C GLY A 29 -18.49 -12.76 -14.08
N ARG A 30 -17.98 -11.97 -13.13
CA ARG A 30 -17.42 -10.65 -13.46
C ARG A 30 -16.10 -10.80 -14.17
N ASP A 31 -15.88 -9.98 -15.21
CA ASP A 31 -14.63 -9.95 -15.95
C ASP A 31 -13.46 -9.46 -15.07
N VAL A 32 -12.52 -10.36 -14.77
CA VAL A 32 -11.40 -10.09 -13.85
C VAL A 32 -10.48 -9.01 -14.42
N PHE A 33 -10.28 -8.98 -15.74
CA PHE A 33 -9.42 -7.99 -16.39
C PHE A 33 -9.97 -6.57 -16.23
N SER A 34 -11.26 -6.37 -16.45
CA SER A 34 -11.96 -5.09 -16.26
C SER A 34 -11.88 -4.63 -14.80
N ARG A 35 -12.05 -5.55 -13.83
CA ARG A 35 -11.90 -5.25 -12.40
C ARG A 35 -10.49 -4.84 -12.02
N VAL A 36 -9.46 -5.49 -12.57
CA VAL A 36 -8.07 -5.10 -12.37
C VAL A 36 -7.83 -3.68 -12.91
N ILE A 37 -8.21 -3.38 -14.16
CA ILE A 37 -8.02 -2.04 -14.74
C ILE A 37 -8.68 -0.95 -13.88
N VAL A 38 -9.92 -1.18 -13.46
CA VAL A 38 -10.67 -0.17 -12.69
C VAL A 38 -10.10 -0.03 -11.28
N GLY A 39 -9.76 -1.13 -10.61
CA GLY A 39 -9.12 -1.12 -9.30
C GLY A 39 -7.71 -0.50 -9.31
N SER A 40 -6.96 -0.70 -10.38
CA SER A 40 -5.62 -0.13 -10.54
C SER A 40 -5.62 1.39 -10.57
N ARG A 41 -6.72 2.05 -10.99
CA ARG A 41 -6.79 3.52 -11.05
C ARG A 41 -6.51 4.18 -9.70
N ASP A 42 -7.05 3.61 -8.62
CA ASP A 42 -6.81 4.13 -7.27
C ASP A 42 -5.38 3.84 -6.83
N ILE A 43 -4.86 2.64 -7.10
CA ILE A 43 -3.50 2.22 -6.75
C ILE A 43 -2.44 3.08 -7.45
N LEU A 44 -2.68 3.48 -8.70
CA LEU A 44 -1.80 4.37 -9.47
C LEU A 44 -1.61 5.75 -8.83
N THR A 45 -2.52 6.16 -7.94
CA THR A 45 -2.38 7.40 -7.16
C THR A 45 -1.83 7.13 -5.76
N VAL A 46 -2.35 6.12 -5.07
CA VAL A 46 -2.02 5.84 -3.67
C VAL A 46 -0.58 5.37 -3.51
N ALA A 47 -0.14 4.40 -4.32
CA ALA A 47 1.17 3.78 -4.13
C ALA A 47 2.33 4.77 -4.38
N PRO A 48 2.38 5.53 -5.49
CA PRO A 48 3.48 6.48 -5.70
C PRO A 48 3.55 7.59 -4.64
N LEU A 49 2.41 8.11 -4.20
CA LEU A 49 2.36 9.15 -3.17
C LEU A 49 2.80 8.62 -1.80
N ALA A 50 2.36 7.41 -1.43
CA ALA A 50 2.79 6.77 -0.20
C ALA A 50 4.30 6.46 -0.23
N THR A 51 4.82 5.94 -1.34
CA THR A 51 6.25 5.69 -1.52
C THR A 51 7.06 6.98 -1.44
N LEU A 52 6.63 8.05 -2.14
CA LEU A 52 7.31 9.34 -2.08
C LEU A 52 7.36 9.88 -0.65
N LEU A 53 6.25 9.80 0.09
CA LEU A 53 6.20 10.20 1.50
C LEU A 53 7.14 9.35 2.36
N ALA A 54 7.12 8.02 2.21
CA ALA A 54 8.00 7.11 2.93
C ALA A 54 9.47 7.42 2.66
N THR A 55 9.82 7.66 1.39
CA THR A 55 11.18 7.99 0.98
C THR A 55 11.62 9.32 1.59
N VAL A 56 10.83 10.38 1.44
CA VAL A 56 11.18 11.70 1.99
C VAL A 56 11.31 11.66 3.51
N ALA A 57 10.32 11.09 4.21
CA ALA A 57 10.32 11.01 5.67
C ALA A 57 11.44 10.10 6.18
N GLY A 58 11.63 8.93 5.56
CA GLY A 58 12.66 7.98 5.93
C GLY A 58 14.07 8.52 5.68
N THR A 59 14.33 9.12 4.52
CA THR A 59 15.61 9.78 4.23
C THR A 59 15.89 10.92 5.21
N ALA A 60 14.89 11.74 5.55
CA ALA A 60 15.07 12.78 6.55
C ALA A 60 15.47 12.21 7.93
N LEU A 61 14.83 11.11 8.35
CA LEU A 61 15.17 10.41 9.59
C LEU A 61 16.57 9.77 9.55
N GLY A 62 16.93 9.09 8.45
CA GLY A 62 18.25 8.48 8.28
C GLY A 62 19.39 9.51 8.25
N LEU A 63 19.18 10.65 7.58
CA LEU A 63 20.12 11.76 7.61
C LEU A 63 20.25 12.36 9.01
N LEU A 64 19.15 12.47 9.76
CA LEU A 64 19.17 12.97 11.13
C LEU A 64 20.04 12.08 12.04
N THR A 65 19.82 10.77 12.01
CA THR A 65 20.60 9.82 12.83
C THR A 65 22.06 9.74 12.36
N GLY A 66 22.28 9.70 11.04
CA GLY A 66 23.62 9.62 10.45
C GLY A 66 24.49 10.88 10.67
N TYR A 67 23.87 12.06 10.69
CA TYR A 67 24.57 13.33 10.88
C TYR A 67 24.89 13.62 12.35
N PHE A 68 23.87 13.55 13.24
CA PHE A 68 24.05 13.94 14.64
C PHE A 68 24.80 12.89 15.46
N ARG A 69 24.62 11.59 15.15
CA ARG A 69 25.23 10.45 15.86
C ARG A 69 24.95 10.50 17.39
N GLY A 70 25.51 9.55 18.14
CA GLY A 70 25.41 9.52 19.61
C GLY A 70 23.98 9.37 20.12
N ILE A 71 23.59 10.14 21.14
CA ILE A 71 22.29 9.98 21.82
C ILE A 71 21.10 10.13 20.87
N VAL A 72 21.19 11.02 19.87
CA VAL A 72 20.10 11.23 18.90
C VAL A 72 19.91 9.98 18.04
N ASP A 73 21.01 9.40 17.55
CA ASP A 73 20.99 8.14 16.81
C ASP A 73 20.45 7.01 17.70
N ASP A 74 20.98 6.86 18.91
CA ASP A 74 20.55 5.80 19.84
C ASP A 74 19.04 5.88 20.11
N VAL A 75 18.50 7.04 20.46
CA VAL A 75 17.07 7.17 20.80
C VAL A 75 16.18 6.93 19.57
N VAL A 76 16.50 7.56 18.43
CA VAL A 76 15.68 7.42 17.22
C VAL A 76 15.73 5.99 16.72
N SER A 77 16.91 5.38 16.64
CA SER A 77 17.10 4.00 16.20
C SER A 77 16.33 3.01 17.08
N ARG A 78 16.27 3.22 18.41
CA ARG A 78 15.46 2.37 19.31
C ARG A 78 13.96 2.48 19.05
N ILE A 79 13.47 3.68 18.77
CA ILE A 79 12.06 3.89 18.40
C ILE A 79 11.74 3.18 17.08
N LEU A 80 12.62 3.31 16.08
CA LEU A 80 12.43 2.66 14.77
C LEU A 80 12.48 1.13 14.90
N GLU A 81 13.39 0.59 15.69
CA GLU A 81 13.47 -0.85 15.99
C GLU A 81 12.20 -1.37 16.67
N ALA A 82 11.70 -0.65 17.69
CA ALA A 82 10.46 -1.03 18.38
C ALA A 82 9.25 -1.00 17.45
N PHE A 83 9.18 0.00 16.56
CA PHE A 83 8.10 0.10 15.57
C PHE A 83 8.14 -1.06 14.56
N MET A 84 9.32 -1.37 14.02
CA MET A 84 9.48 -2.45 13.04
C MET A 84 9.36 -3.85 13.64
N ALA A 85 9.45 -3.99 14.97
CA ALA A 85 9.16 -5.26 15.64
C ALA A 85 7.68 -5.67 15.50
N ILE A 86 6.79 -4.70 15.28
CA ILE A 86 5.37 -4.94 15.03
C ILE A 86 5.17 -5.19 13.52
N PRO A 87 4.39 -6.21 13.11
CA PRO A 87 4.07 -6.41 11.71
C PRO A 87 3.41 -5.16 11.10
N VAL A 88 4.05 -4.58 10.07
CA VAL A 88 3.64 -3.29 9.46
C VAL A 88 2.19 -3.29 8.99
N VAL A 89 1.70 -4.44 8.51
CA VAL A 89 0.32 -4.61 8.04
C VAL A 89 -0.68 -4.41 9.18
N ILE A 90 -0.35 -4.86 10.40
CA ILE A 90 -1.21 -4.70 11.57
C ILE A 90 -1.29 -3.22 11.97
N VAL A 91 -0.14 -2.55 12.06
CA VAL A 91 -0.08 -1.12 12.39
C VAL A 91 -0.86 -0.30 11.36
N ALA A 92 -0.64 -0.57 10.07
CA ALA A 92 -1.31 0.14 8.99
C ALA A 92 -2.84 -0.08 9.02
N LEU A 93 -3.29 -1.32 9.22
CA LEU A 93 -4.72 -1.63 9.31
C LEU A 93 -5.38 -0.93 10.51
N LEU A 94 -4.77 -1.03 11.69
CA LEU A 94 -5.29 -0.40 12.90
C LEU A 94 -5.37 1.12 12.75
N ALA A 95 -4.33 1.74 12.18
CA ALA A 95 -4.31 3.18 11.94
C ALA A 95 -5.38 3.62 10.93
N ILE A 96 -5.57 2.88 9.82
CA ILE A 96 -6.62 3.18 8.84
C ILE A 96 -8.02 3.06 9.47
N VAL A 97 -8.26 2.02 10.26
CA VAL A 97 -9.54 1.82 10.95
C VAL A 97 -9.80 2.94 11.98
N ALA A 98 -8.78 3.33 12.75
CA ALA A 98 -8.90 4.36 13.78
C ALA A 98 -9.06 5.78 13.19
N LEU A 99 -8.34 6.10 12.11
CA LEU A 99 -8.35 7.42 11.46
C LEU A 99 -9.46 7.57 10.42
N GLY A 100 -10.13 6.48 10.05
CA GLY A 100 -11.19 6.44 9.05
C GLY A 100 -10.69 6.21 7.62
N THR A 101 -11.51 5.50 6.84
CA THR A 101 -11.16 5.09 5.47
C THR A 101 -11.26 6.26 4.50
N SER A 102 -10.12 6.79 4.08
CA SER A 102 -10.01 7.74 2.97
C SER A 102 -8.73 7.50 2.17
N LYS A 103 -8.68 7.91 0.89
CA LYS A 103 -7.47 7.81 0.06
C LYS A 103 -6.27 8.48 0.75
N THR A 104 -6.48 9.65 1.35
CA THR A 104 -5.47 10.40 2.08
C THR A 104 -4.98 9.65 3.32
N THR A 105 -5.89 9.06 4.10
CA THR A 105 -5.52 8.26 5.28
C THR A 105 -4.63 7.09 4.87
N VAL A 106 -5.00 6.36 3.82
CA VAL A 106 -4.21 5.22 3.33
C VAL A 106 -2.82 5.66 2.90
N ILE A 107 -2.70 6.78 2.17
CA ILE A 107 -1.40 7.32 1.74
C ILE A 107 -0.51 7.66 2.94
N ILE A 108 -1.05 8.40 3.91
CA ILE A 108 -0.30 8.84 5.10
C ILE A 108 0.14 7.63 5.92
N VAL A 109 -0.79 6.71 6.19
CA VAL A 109 -0.52 5.55 7.03
C VAL A 109 0.52 4.65 6.39
N ILE A 110 0.38 4.31 5.11
CA ILE A 110 1.37 3.48 4.41
C ILE A 110 2.72 4.23 4.36
N GLY A 111 2.72 5.49 3.95
CA GLY A 111 3.96 6.26 3.81
C GLY A 111 4.75 6.34 5.12
N LEU A 112 4.11 6.69 6.23
CA LEU A 112 4.78 6.77 7.53
C LEU A 112 5.16 5.40 8.10
N SER A 113 4.37 4.36 7.81
CA SER A 113 4.66 3.01 8.29
C SER A 113 5.89 2.38 7.62
N PHE A 114 6.20 2.79 6.38
CA PHE A 114 7.39 2.33 5.65
C PHE A 114 8.62 3.24 5.83
N ALA A 115 8.46 4.46 6.35
CA ALA A 115 9.56 5.39 6.60
C ALA A 115 10.70 4.81 7.47
N PRO A 116 10.44 4.02 8.55
CA PRO A 116 11.51 3.40 9.35
C PRO A 116 12.42 2.46 8.56
N ILE A 117 11.85 1.74 7.58
CA ILE A 117 12.62 0.82 6.73
C ILE A 117 13.57 1.63 5.85
N ILE A 118 13.08 2.70 5.23
CA ILE A 118 13.92 3.59 4.40
C ILE A 118 15.01 4.26 5.26
N ALA A 119 14.67 4.73 6.46
CA ALA A 119 15.61 5.41 7.34
C ALA A 119 16.84 4.58 7.71
N ARG A 120 16.76 3.24 7.67
CA ARG A 120 17.89 2.34 7.94
C ARG A 120 18.74 2.00 6.72
N THR A 121 18.25 2.31 5.53
CA THR A 121 18.97 2.04 4.27
C THR A 121 19.85 3.19 3.82
N VAL A 122 19.65 4.37 4.38
CA VAL A 122 20.35 5.63 4.08
C VAL A 122 21.33 5.94 5.19
#